data_AF-A0A6G0X0M5-F1
#
_entry.id   AF-A0A6G0X0M5-F1
#
_cell.length_a   1.000
_cell.length_b   1.000
_cell.length_c   1.000
_cell.angle_alpha   90.00
_cell.angle_beta   90.00
_cell.angle_gamma   90.00
#
_symmetry.space_group_name_H-M   'P 1'
#
loop_
_entity.id
_entity.type
_entity.pdbx_description
1 polymer ?
#
loop_
_entity_poly.entity_id
_entity_poly.type
_entity_poly.pdbx_seq_one_letter_code
_entity_poly.pdbx_strand_id
1 'polypeptide(L)'
;MFGPILDVVRVEELKPRSKWVPNMARSTCSMCNERFSLFRHKHHCRTCGEVVCMDCYTTKTAVSPTAEPSRVIVCVFCLAKRERQFLLHQAAGTPPHTIDFANPFQYVGDETDVFDPMQYSKSSSKKRSSFMRSISKRYLAFW
;
A
#
# COMPACT_ATOMS: atom_id res chain seq x y z
N MET A 1 -2.62 -16.20 -3.87
CA MET A 1 -2.14 -15.35 -4.97
C MET A 1 -3.11 -14.19 -5.10
N PHE A 2 -2.86 -13.05 -4.43
CA PHE A 2 -3.69 -11.84 -4.59
C PHE A 2 -3.12 -11.06 -5.78
N GLY A 3 -3.83 -11.03 -6.89
CA GLY A 3 -3.33 -10.73 -8.24
C GLY A 3 -3.00 -9.24 -8.56
N PRO A 4 -3.00 -8.85 -9.86
CA PRO A 4 -2.40 -7.63 -10.42
C PRO A 4 -2.99 -6.29 -9.94
N ILE A 5 -4.08 -6.31 -9.18
CA ILE A 5 -4.82 -5.12 -8.74
C ILE A 5 -4.03 -4.31 -7.70
N LEU A 6 -3.26 -4.97 -6.82
CA LEU A 6 -2.47 -4.28 -5.80
C LEU A 6 -1.16 -3.67 -6.36
N ASP A 7 -0.78 -4.02 -7.59
CA ASP A 7 0.43 -3.54 -8.25
C ASP A 7 0.25 -2.21 -8.98
N VAL A 8 -1.00 -1.84 -9.26
CA VAL A 8 -1.36 -0.63 -10.00
C VAL A 8 -1.92 0.43 -9.05
N VAL A 9 -1.46 1.68 -9.18
CA VAL A 9 -1.96 2.85 -8.45
C VAL A 9 -2.50 3.84 -9.48
N ARG A 10 -3.69 4.40 -9.27
CA ARG A 10 -4.15 5.51 -10.13
C ARG A 10 -3.41 6.79 -9.77
N VAL A 11 -2.99 7.57 -10.77
CA VAL A 11 -2.26 8.83 -10.53
C VAL A 11 -3.07 9.80 -9.67
N GLU A 12 -4.39 9.77 -9.77
CA GLU A 12 -5.33 10.58 -9.00
C GLU A 12 -5.34 10.21 -7.50
N GLU A 13 -4.89 9.00 -7.14
CA GLU A 13 -4.73 8.56 -5.75
C GLU A 13 -3.40 9.05 -5.12
N LEU A 14 -2.52 9.65 -5.93
CA LEU A 14 -1.22 10.12 -5.45
C LEU A 14 -1.35 11.47 -4.76
N LYS A 15 -0.61 11.63 -3.67
CA LYS A 15 -0.56 12.89 -2.94
C LYS A 15 0.27 13.90 -3.71
N PRO A 16 -0.22 15.14 -3.94
CA PRO A 16 0.56 16.17 -4.59
C PRO A 16 1.83 16.49 -3.78
N ARG A 17 2.94 16.75 -4.47
CA ARG A 17 4.26 17.00 -3.84
C ARG A 17 4.24 18.16 -2.84
N SER A 18 3.41 19.18 -3.07
CA SER A 18 3.22 20.31 -2.14
C SER A 18 2.65 19.90 -0.77
N LYS A 19 2.09 18.70 -0.65
CA LYS A 19 1.54 18.15 0.60
C LYS A 19 2.39 17.03 1.19
N TRP A 20 3.60 16.80 0.66
CA TRP A 20 4.54 15.83 1.22
C TRP A 20 5.18 16.37 2.49
N VAL A 21 5.49 15.46 3.41
CA VAL A 21 6.22 15.84 4.62
C VAL A 21 7.65 16.23 4.22
N PRO A 22 8.14 17.42 4.60
CA PRO A 22 9.50 17.84 4.29
C PRO A 22 10.53 16.87 4.88
N ASN A 23 11.60 16.58 4.14
CA ASN A 23 12.66 15.68 4.61
C ASN A 23 13.23 16.11 5.97
N MET A 24 13.31 17.41 6.25
CA MET A 24 13.86 17.93 7.51
C MET A 24 12.93 17.69 8.71
N ALA A 25 11.63 17.51 8.49
CA ALA A 25 10.66 17.26 9.55
C ALA A 25 10.74 15.81 10.11
N ARG A 26 11.51 14.92 9.47
CA ARG A 26 11.62 13.51 9.87
C ARG A 26 13.08 13.11 10.09
N SER A 27 13.45 12.78 11.32
CA SER A 27 14.75 12.16 11.66
C SER A 27 14.71 10.63 11.62
N THR A 28 13.51 10.04 11.67
CA THR A 28 13.26 8.59 11.64
C THR A 28 12.26 8.21 10.57
N CYS A 29 12.33 6.96 10.10
CA CYS A 29 11.34 6.38 9.19
C CYS A 29 9.96 6.35 9.86
N SER A 30 8.93 6.86 9.17
CA SER A 30 7.56 6.90 9.69
C SER A 30 6.92 5.52 9.90
N MET A 31 7.55 4.44 9.40
CA MET A 31 7.03 3.07 9.50
C MET A 31 7.73 2.23 10.56
N CYS A 32 9.06 2.19 10.53
CA CYS A 32 9.85 1.34 11.43
C CYS A 32 10.53 2.12 12.57
N ASN A 33 10.40 3.46 12.58
CA ASN A 33 11.00 4.36 13.57
C ASN A 33 12.54 4.30 13.67
N GLU A 34 13.22 3.69 12.69
CA GLU A 34 14.68 3.72 12.63
C GLU A 34 15.19 5.08 12.15
N ARG A 35 16.28 5.56 12.75
CA ARG A 35 16.93 6.80 12.35
C ARG A 35 17.48 6.71 10.94
N PHE A 36 17.22 7.74 10.15
CA PHE A 36 17.90 7.93 8.88
C PHE A 36 19.39 8.24 9.12
N SER A 37 20.23 7.81 8.19
CA SER A 37 21.68 7.97 8.25
C SER A 37 22.25 8.00 6.82
N LEU A 38 23.56 8.13 6.68
CA LEU A 38 24.23 8.12 5.37
C LEU A 38 23.93 6.86 4.53
N PHE A 39 23.63 5.73 5.19
CA PHE A 39 23.30 4.46 4.53
C PHE A 39 21.81 4.12 4.56
N ARG A 40 20.98 4.96 5.21
CA ARG A 40 19.52 4.79 5.28
C ARG A 40 18.88 6.07 4.80
N HIS A 41 18.67 6.11 3.49
CA HIS A 41 18.13 7.27 2.80
C HIS A 41 16.63 7.45 3.07
N LYS A 42 16.19 8.70 2.89
CA LYS A 42 14.80 9.13 3.01
C LYS A 42 14.10 8.96 1.67
N HIS A 43 12.92 8.36 1.67
CA HIS A 43 12.07 8.20 0.50
C HIS A 43 10.64 8.60 0.84
N HIS A 44 9.92 9.25 -0.07
CA HIS A 44 8.52 9.61 0.16
C HIS A 44 7.56 8.52 -0.30
N CYS A 45 6.55 8.17 0.48
CA CYS A 45 5.41 7.44 -0.06
C CYS A 45 4.62 8.36 -1.00
N ARG A 46 4.41 7.99 -2.26
CA ARG A 46 3.70 8.82 -3.24
C ARG A 46 2.19 8.89 -2.95
N THR A 47 1.65 7.95 -2.17
CA THR A 47 0.23 7.93 -1.78
C THR A 47 -0.08 8.77 -0.54
N CYS A 48 0.76 8.77 0.50
CA CYS A 48 0.49 9.53 1.74
C CYS A 48 1.46 10.69 2.02
N GLY A 49 2.58 10.78 1.29
CA GLY A 49 3.60 11.82 1.42
C GLY A 49 4.51 11.69 2.63
N GLU A 50 4.45 10.60 3.39
CA GLU A 50 5.34 10.35 4.53
C GLU A 50 6.74 9.92 4.13
N VAL A 51 7.71 10.12 5.02
CA VAL A 51 9.12 9.76 4.81
C VAL A 51 9.41 8.36 5.38
N VAL A 52 9.90 7.46 4.53
CA VAL A 52 10.14 6.05 4.83
C VAL A 52 11.53 5.61 4.34
N CYS A 53 12.04 4.50 4.86
CA CYS A 53 13.27 3.86 4.38
C CYS A 53 12.98 2.78 3.33
N MET A 54 14.02 2.29 2.66
CA MET A 54 13.93 1.27 1.61
C MET A 54 13.20 0.00 2.05
N ASP A 55 13.44 -0.48 3.27
CA ASP A 55 12.76 -1.67 3.82
C ASP A 55 11.25 -1.48 4.05
N CYS A 56 10.77 -0.24 4.03
CA CYS A 56 9.40 0.13 4.41
C CYS A 56 8.55 0.58 3.22
N TYR A 57 9.06 0.44 2.00
CA TYR A 57 8.32 0.74 0.78
C TYR A 57 8.46 -0.38 -0.25
N THR A 58 7.54 -0.38 -1.22
CA THR A 58 7.71 -1.11 -2.48
C THR A 58 7.47 -0.17 -3.67
N THR A 59 7.84 -0.61 -4.87
CA THR A 59 7.54 0.11 -6.11
C THR A 59 6.25 -0.42 -6.70
N LYS A 60 5.43 0.49 -7.23
CA LYS A 60 4.15 0.22 -7.90
C LYS A 60 4.09 0.95 -9.22
N THR A 61 3.20 0.51 -10.10
CA THR A 61 2.97 1.16 -11.39
C THR A 61 1.84 2.16 -11.23
N ALA A 62 2.14 3.44 -11.37
CA ALA A 62 1.14 4.49 -11.46
C ALA A 62 0.60 4.56 -12.89
N VAL A 63 -0.72 4.53 -13.05
CA VAL A 63 -1.39 4.62 -14.36
C VAL A 63 -2.29 5.85 -14.40
N SER A 64 -2.38 6.45 -15.57
CA SER A 64 -3.29 7.55 -15.90
C SER A 64 -3.92 7.26 -17.27
N PRO A 65 -5.14 7.74 -17.56
CA PRO A 65 -5.76 7.56 -18.87
C PRO A 65 -4.99 8.26 -20.02
N THR A 66 -4.24 9.31 -19.71
CA THR A 66 -3.63 10.20 -20.72
C THR A 66 -2.11 10.20 -20.71
N ALA A 67 -1.47 9.53 -19.75
CA ALA A 67 -0.03 9.54 -19.58
C ALA A 67 0.53 8.12 -19.48
N GLU A 68 1.79 7.96 -19.90
CA GLU A 68 2.49 6.68 -19.81
C GLU A 68 2.58 6.20 -18.35
N PRO A 69 2.48 4.87 -18.12
CA PRO A 69 2.66 4.30 -16.80
C PRO A 69 4.03 4.66 -16.22
N SER A 70 4.08 5.02 -14.93
CA SER A 70 5.31 5.40 -14.25
C SER A 70 5.53 4.61 -12.97
N ARG A 71 6.78 4.41 -12.58
CA ARG A 71 7.10 3.72 -11.31
C ARG A 71 7.02 4.69 -10.14
N VAL A 72 6.26 4.33 -9.11
CA VAL A 72 6.08 5.11 -7.89
C VAL A 72 6.38 4.29 -6.65
N ILE A 73 6.88 4.94 -5.59
CA ILE A 73 7.17 4.30 -4.31
C ILE A 73 5.95 4.42 -3.39
N VAL A 74 5.52 3.31 -2.79
CA VAL A 74 4.39 3.25 -1.87
C VAL A 74 4.83 2.56 -0.58
N CYS A 75 4.56 3.16 0.59
CA CYS A 75 4.91 2.55 1.86
C CYS A 75 4.00 1.34 2.17
N VAL A 76 4.52 0.41 2.97
CA VAL A 76 3.80 -0.81 3.35
C VAL A 76 2.45 -0.52 4.02
N PHE A 77 2.33 0.57 4.78
CA PHE A 77 1.05 0.97 5.36
C PHE A 77 -0.02 1.30 4.31
N CYS A 78 0.35 2.04 3.25
CA CYS A 78 -0.58 2.37 2.18
C CYS A 78 -1.00 1.11 1.39
N LEU A 79 -0.09 0.14 1.22
CA LEU A 79 -0.42 -1.13 0.59
C LEU A 79 -1.43 -1.93 1.44
N ALA A 80 -1.14 -2.11 2.73
CA ALA A 80 -2.03 -2.83 3.63
C ALA A 80 -3.41 -2.14 3.74
N LYS A 81 -3.43 -0.80 3.74
CA LYS A 81 -4.68 -0.03 3.69
C LYS A 81 -5.47 -0.30 2.41
N ARG A 82 -4.80 -0.31 1.25
CA ARG A 82 -5.44 -0.59 -0.03
C ARG A 82 -5.99 -2.02 -0.08
N GLU A 83 -5.22 -3.01 0.34
CA GLU A 83 -5.66 -4.40 0.37
C GLU A 83 -6.88 -4.57 1.26
N ARG A 84 -6.87 -3.98 2.46
CA ARG A 84 -8.05 -3.95 3.33
C ARG A 84 -9.25 -3.30 2.64
N GLN A 85 -9.06 -2.16 1.97
CA GLN A 85 -10.16 -1.50 1.25
C GLN A 85 -10.71 -2.37 0.12
N PHE A 86 -9.85 -3.04 -0.63
CA PHE A 86 -10.25 -3.98 -1.68
C PHE A 86 -11.10 -5.12 -1.12
N LEU A 87 -10.62 -5.79 -0.07
CA LEU A 87 -11.34 -6.88 0.58
C LEU A 87 -12.68 -6.41 1.16
N LEU A 88 -12.73 -5.21 1.76
CA LEU A 88 -13.97 -4.63 2.28
C LEU A 88 -14.98 -4.31 1.17
N HIS A 89 -14.56 -3.73 0.04
CA HIS A 89 -15.46 -3.47 -1.09
C HIS A 89 -16.00 -4.78 -1.68
N GLN A 90 -15.18 -5.82 -1.76
CA GLN A 90 -15.61 -7.14 -2.22
C GLN A 90 -16.63 -7.77 -1.26
N ALA A 91 -16.37 -7.73 0.05
CA ALA A 91 -17.25 -8.30 1.07
C ALA A 91 -18.56 -7.51 1.23
N ALA A 92 -18.55 -6.21 0.98
CA ALA A 92 -19.74 -5.35 1.14
C ALA A 92 -20.71 -5.43 -0.05
N GLY A 93 -20.43 -6.24 -1.09
CA GLY A 93 -21.26 -6.36 -2.29
C GLY A 93 -21.51 -5.03 -3.01
N THR A 94 -20.80 -3.96 -2.62
CA THR A 94 -20.97 -2.62 -3.14
C THR A 94 -19.96 -2.46 -4.25
N PRO A 95 -20.39 -2.36 -5.52
CA PRO A 95 -19.45 -2.23 -6.62
C PRO A 95 -18.61 -0.96 -6.40
N PRO A 96 -17.27 -1.05 -6.49
CA PRO A 96 -16.42 0.13 -6.45
C PRO A 96 -16.65 0.91 -7.74
N HIS A 97 -17.51 1.94 -7.65
CA HIS A 97 -17.91 2.84 -8.74
C HIS A 97 -18.59 2.14 -9.92
N THR A 98 -19.90 2.35 -10.07
CA THR A 98 -20.60 2.08 -11.32
C THR A 98 -20.00 2.95 -12.43
N ILE A 99 -19.15 2.37 -13.26
CA ILE A 99 -19.09 2.75 -14.68
C ILE A 99 -19.73 1.60 -15.42
N ASP A 100 -21.05 1.70 -15.62
CA ASP A 100 -21.77 0.86 -16.57
C ASP A 100 -21.90 1.63 -17.88
N PHE A 101 -21.18 1.15 -18.89
CA PHE A 101 -21.64 1.23 -20.26
C PHE A 101 -21.34 -0.14 -20.92
N ALA A 102 -22.04 -1.19 -20.47
CA ALA A 102 -22.17 -2.49 -21.12
C ALA A 102 -20.90 -3.38 -21.30
N ASN A 103 -20.09 -3.53 -20.25
CA ASN A 103 -19.21 -4.70 -19.96
C ASN A 103 -17.91 -4.92 -20.80
N PRO A 104 -16.72 -4.96 -20.16
CA PRO A 104 -15.59 -5.72 -20.71
C PRO A 104 -14.85 -6.57 -19.66
N PHE A 105 -15.31 -7.82 -19.48
CA PHE A 105 -14.62 -8.97 -18.90
C PHE A 105 -14.82 -9.26 -17.40
N GLN A 106 -16.03 -9.75 -17.16
CA GLN A 106 -16.48 -10.59 -16.05
C GLN A 106 -15.55 -11.79 -15.79
N TYR A 107 -15.05 -11.95 -14.56
CA TYR A 107 -14.42 -13.18 -14.08
C TYR A 107 -15.25 -13.78 -12.95
N VAL A 108 -15.70 -15.01 -13.16
CA VAL A 108 -16.53 -15.84 -12.26
C VAL A 108 -15.58 -16.72 -11.44
N GLY A 109 -15.79 -16.83 -10.12
CA GLY A 109 -15.01 -17.71 -9.25
C GLY A 109 -15.71 -17.98 -7.91
N ASP A 110 -15.70 -19.25 -7.52
CA ASP A 110 -16.64 -20.00 -6.68
C ASP A 110 -16.41 -19.91 -5.16
N GLU A 111 -17.43 -20.38 -4.43
CA GLU A 111 -17.76 -20.35 -3.01
C GLU A 111 -16.79 -21.05 -2.04
N THR A 112 -16.90 -20.64 -0.76
CA THR A 112 -16.39 -21.25 0.50
C THR A 112 -14.95 -20.94 0.94
N ASP A 113 -14.82 -19.99 1.87
CA ASP A 113 -14.09 -20.15 3.14
C ASP A 113 -14.34 -18.94 4.06
N VAL A 114 -15.05 -19.20 5.16
CA VAL A 114 -15.39 -18.21 6.20
C VAL A 114 -14.13 -17.89 7.03
N PHE A 115 -13.69 -16.63 7.03
CA PHE A 115 -12.58 -16.18 7.90
C PHE A 115 -13.11 -15.20 8.97
N ASP A 116 -13.08 -15.64 10.23
CA ASP A 116 -13.60 -14.96 11.42
C ASP A 116 -12.72 -13.75 11.83
N PRO A 117 -13.25 -12.51 11.85
CA PRO A 117 -12.50 -11.31 12.19
C PRO A 117 -12.73 -10.86 13.64
N MET A 118 -12.46 -11.71 14.63
CA MET A 118 -12.51 -11.28 16.04
C MET A 118 -11.30 -11.75 16.85
N GLN A 119 -10.14 -11.08 16.69
CA GLN A 119 -9.13 -10.94 17.76
C GLN A 119 -7.97 -9.99 17.41
N TYR A 120 -8.25 -8.68 17.35
CA TYR A 120 -7.16 -7.69 17.41
C TYR A 120 -7.40 -6.70 18.54
N SER A 121 -6.90 -7.03 19.73
CA SER A 121 -6.82 -6.13 20.87
C SER A 121 -5.34 -5.79 21.21
N LYS A 122 -5.10 -4.48 21.24
CA LYS A 122 -4.10 -3.67 21.99
C LYS A 122 -2.88 -4.38 22.62
N SER A 123 -1.67 -3.87 22.33
CA SER A 123 -0.75 -3.40 23.39
C SER A 123 0.49 -2.65 22.85
N SER A 124 1.07 -1.88 23.77
CA SER A 124 2.07 -0.83 23.67
C SER A 124 3.52 -1.34 23.49
N SER A 125 4.31 -0.53 22.76
CA SER A 125 5.76 -0.28 22.91
C SER A 125 6.79 -1.43 22.97
N LYS A 126 7.79 -1.27 22.08
CA LYS A 126 9.16 -1.82 22.04
C LYS A 126 9.40 -3.15 21.28
N LYS A 127 10.39 -3.05 20.38
CA LYS A 127 11.02 -4.04 19.49
C LYS A 127 10.26 -4.32 18.18
N ARG A 128 10.95 -4.06 17.06
CA ARG A 128 10.51 -4.33 15.68
C ARG A 128 9.94 -5.74 15.61
N SER A 129 8.62 -5.87 15.51
CA SER A 129 8.00 -7.18 15.49
C SER A 129 8.39 -7.91 14.20
N SER A 130 8.68 -9.20 14.33
CA SER A 130 8.91 -10.12 13.20
C SER A 130 7.82 -9.99 12.12
N PHE A 131 6.61 -9.60 12.53
CA PHE A 131 5.46 -9.27 11.69
C PHE A 131 5.76 -8.22 10.60
N MET A 132 6.41 -7.09 10.92
CA MET A 132 6.75 -6.08 9.90
C MET A 132 7.81 -6.59 8.92
N ARG A 133 8.72 -7.49 9.37
CA ARG A 133 9.66 -8.19 8.49
C ARG A 133 8.97 -9.25 7.64
N SER A 134 7.89 -9.86 8.12
CA SER A 134 7.09 -10.85 7.38
C SER A 134 6.20 -10.18 6.32
N ILE A 135 5.61 -9.03 6.64
CA ILE A 135 4.85 -8.22 5.67
C ILE A 135 5.79 -7.65 4.61
N SER A 136 6.93 -7.07 5.01
CA SER A 136 7.92 -6.60 4.04
C SER A 136 8.43 -7.76 3.18
N LYS A 137 8.72 -8.95 3.74
CA LYS A 137 9.08 -10.14 2.94
C LYS A 137 7.95 -10.61 2.02
N ARG A 138 6.67 -10.56 2.43
CA ARG A 138 5.53 -10.92 1.57
C ARG A 138 5.36 -9.97 0.37
N TYR A 139 5.64 -8.67 0.53
CA TYR A 139 5.54 -7.68 -0.56
C TYR A 139 6.86 -7.37 -1.29
N LEU A 140 8.01 -7.81 -0.76
CA LEU A 140 9.34 -7.65 -1.38
C LEU A 140 9.84 -8.95 -2.06
N ALA A 141 9.13 -10.08 -1.94
CA ALA A 141 9.52 -11.37 -2.53
C ALA A 141 9.37 -11.48 -4.07
N PHE A 142 9.27 -10.36 -4.79
CA PHE A 142 9.17 -10.34 -6.26
C PHE A 142 10.19 -9.38 -6.92
N TRP A 143 11.35 -9.19 -6.27
CA TRP A 143 12.55 -8.60 -6.86
C TRP A 143 13.73 -9.53 -6.70
#